data_AF-A0A0F9PC33-F1
#
_entry.id   AF-A0A0F9PC33-F1
#
_cell.length_a   1.000
_cell.length_b   1.000
_cell.length_c   1.000
_cell.angle_alpha   90.00
_cell.angle_beta   90.00
_cell.angle_gamma   90.00
#
_symmetry.space_group_name_H-M   'P 1'
#
loop_
_entity.id
_entity.type
_entity.pdbx_description
1 polymer ?
#
loop_
_entity_poly.entity_id
_entity_poly.type
_entity_poly.pdbx_seq_one_letter_code
_entity_poly.pdbx_strand_id
1 'polypeptide(L)'
;MIKTAIISPLHQLERYSSLSDTQMCLAQYWDSEPVYRKYFRDMKKRGDCIIMDNGAYELGQSIDIDSYIKAILELEPSIAIVPDVIMNGEETVALANDFLERFPDLPKWTSLMAVPQGSTHEKWTDCLHRLQTLGDFLWWGLPKVCHLVSPGGRLRAYQTLIDSIPSREREILNVHLLGIWLDPIREAQDFLNIPQVKSVDTALPVTLGHLARTLEEFQPHPSGTDFHVIEDVFPDWTLEQVQRFITLCKNEEVPASAQM
;
A
#
# COMPACT_ATOMS: atom_id res chain seq x y z
N MET A 1 3.52 -15.65 -5.25
CA MET A 1 4.45 -14.50 -5.18
C MET A 1 3.62 -13.24 -5.04
N ILE A 2 3.96 -12.43 -4.05
CA ILE A 2 3.38 -11.11 -3.82
C ILE A 2 4.44 -10.07 -4.24
N LYS A 3 4.05 -9.07 -5.03
CA LYS A 3 4.94 -7.95 -5.36
C LYS A 3 5.06 -6.98 -4.18
N THR A 4 6.21 -6.35 -4.01
CA THR A 4 6.48 -5.49 -2.84
C THR A 4 6.72 -4.06 -3.26
N ALA A 5 6.06 -3.10 -2.64
CA ALA A 5 6.42 -1.69 -2.73
C ALA A 5 7.21 -1.29 -1.48
N ILE A 6 8.49 -0.99 -1.65
CA ILE A 6 9.33 -0.52 -0.55
C ILE A 6 9.21 0.99 -0.45
N ILE A 7 8.74 1.48 0.69
CA ILE A 7 8.66 2.92 0.99
C ILE A 7 9.93 3.32 1.71
N SER A 8 10.61 4.35 1.21
CA SER A 8 11.84 4.88 1.79
C SER A 8 11.85 6.41 1.78
N PRO A 9 12.69 7.07 2.60
CA PRO A 9 12.89 8.51 2.53
C PRO A 9 13.27 8.99 1.12
N LEU A 10 12.89 10.22 0.76
CA LEU A 10 13.11 10.81 -0.57
C LEU A 10 14.54 10.61 -1.12
N HIS A 11 15.55 10.85 -0.30
CA HIS A 11 16.96 10.77 -0.69
C HIS A 11 17.48 9.31 -0.82
N GLN A 12 16.65 8.33 -0.49
CA GLN A 12 16.98 6.90 -0.50
C GLN A 12 16.10 6.08 -1.45
N LEU A 13 15.15 6.70 -2.15
CA LEU A 13 14.26 6.03 -3.12
C LEU A 13 15.05 5.21 -4.15
N GLU A 14 16.08 5.80 -4.75
CA GLU A 14 16.93 5.12 -5.72
C GLU A 14 17.74 3.95 -5.12
N ARG A 15 17.98 3.97 -3.80
CA ARG A 15 18.76 2.92 -3.13
C ARG A 15 17.88 1.75 -2.69
N TYR A 16 16.69 2.02 -2.18
CA TYR A 16 15.83 1.01 -1.53
C TYR A 16 14.55 0.73 -2.31
N SER A 17 13.80 1.77 -2.70
CA SER A 17 12.54 1.60 -3.42
C SER A 17 12.73 1.04 -4.83
N SER A 18 13.84 1.39 -5.49
CA SER A 18 14.17 0.95 -6.86
C SER A 18 14.47 -0.55 -6.98
N LEU A 19 14.69 -1.25 -5.86
CA LEU A 19 14.97 -2.69 -5.80
C LEU A 19 13.75 -3.56 -6.15
N SER A 20 12.57 -2.96 -6.19
CA SER A 20 11.34 -3.59 -6.64
C SER A 20 10.85 -3.02 -7.97
N ASP A 21 10.04 -3.79 -8.69
CA ASP A 21 9.31 -3.38 -9.90
C ASP A 21 7.92 -2.77 -9.57
N THR A 22 7.59 -2.66 -8.28
CA THR A 22 6.33 -2.09 -7.78
C THR A 22 6.65 -0.94 -6.84
N GLN A 23 6.04 0.21 -7.08
CA GLN A 23 6.37 1.47 -6.44
C GLN A 23 5.13 2.07 -5.77
N MET A 24 5.30 2.64 -4.58
CA MET A 24 4.25 3.38 -3.87
C MET A 24 4.53 4.88 -3.96
N CYS A 25 3.67 5.61 -4.68
CA CYS A 25 3.76 7.05 -4.90
C CYS A 25 2.75 7.78 -4.00
N LEU A 26 3.24 8.48 -2.98
CA LEU A 26 2.48 9.26 -2.03
C LEU A 26 2.14 10.64 -2.63
N ALA A 27 0.87 10.86 -2.99
CA ALA A 27 0.46 12.04 -3.75
C ALA A 27 0.66 13.36 -3.01
N GLN A 28 0.70 13.37 -1.67
CA GLN A 28 0.96 14.56 -0.85
C GLN A 28 2.32 15.21 -1.13
N TYR A 29 3.28 14.46 -1.68
CA TYR A 29 4.60 14.99 -2.08
C TYR A 29 4.66 15.39 -3.56
N TRP A 30 3.60 15.14 -4.35
CA TRP A 30 3.63 15.32 -5.80
C TRP A 30 3.92 16.78 -6.19
N ASP A 31 3.24 17.74 -5.58
CA ASP A 31 3.41 19.14 -5.97
C ASP A 31 4.65 19.79 -5.34
N SER A 32 4.98 19.43 -4.10
CA SER A 32 6.03 20.04 -3.29
C SER A 32 7.44 19.52 -3.58
N GLU A 33 7.59 18.29 -4.08
CA GLU A 33 8.90 17.63 -4.20
C GLU A 33 9.25 17.29 -5.67
N PRO A 34 9.94 18.19 -6.41
CA PRO A 34 10.30 17.95 -7.81
C PRO A 34 11.19 16.71 -8.03
N VAL A 35 12.08 16.40 -7.08
CA VAL A 35 12.93 15.22 -7.12
C VAL A 35 12.09 13.94 -6.99
N TYR A 36 11.07 13.96 -6.13
CA TYR A 36 10.11 12.86 -5.97
C TYR A 36 9.37 12.59 -7.29
N ARG A 37 8.80 13.63 -7.91
CA ARG A 37 8.13 13.50 -9.22
C ARG A 37 9.05 12.91 -10.29
N LYS A 38 10.31 13.36 -10.33
CA LYS A 38 11.27 12.87 -11.30
C LYS A 38 11.51 11.36 -11.11
N TYR A 39 11.72 10.91 -9.87
CA TYR A 39 11.90 9.49 -9.55
C TYR A 39 10.74 8.64 -10.09
N PHE A 40 9.49 8.97 -9.77
CA PHE A 40 8.34 8.16 -10.24
C PHE A 40 8.13 8.22 -11.75
N ARG A 41 8.45 9.34 -12.41
CA ARG A 41 8.46 9.40 -13.88
C ARG A 41 9.51 8.47 -14.48
N ASP A 42 10.66 8.32 -13.84
CA ASP A 42 11.70 7.43 -14.31
C ASP A 42 11.36 5.96 -14.03
N MET A 43 10.74 5.64 -12.88
CA MET A 43 10.19 4.30 -12.62
C MET A 43 9.08 3.93 -13.62
N LYS A 44 8.20 4.87 -13.97
CA LYS A 44 7.18 4.65 -15.02
C LYS A 44 7.82 4.31 -16.37
N LYS A 45 8.88 5.04 -16.77
CA LYS A 45 9.62 4.76 -18.01
C LYS A 45 10.35 3.40 -17.96
N ARG A 46 10.79 2.96 -16.78
CA ARG A 46 11.38 1.64 -16.55
C ARG A 46 10.35 0.51 -16.72
N GLY A 47 9.06 0.83 -16.68
CA GLY A 47 7.97 -0.14 -16.81
C GLY A 47 7.44 -0.65 -15.47
N ASP A 48 7.79 0.01 -14.36
CA ASP A 48 7.34 -0.37 -13.04
C ASP A 48 5.83 -0.19 -12.86
N CYS A 49 5.24 -1.04 -12.02
CA CYS A 49 3.88 -0.87 -11.55
C CYS A 49 3.85 0.23 -10.48
N ILE A 50 3.18 1.35 -10.75
CA ILE A 50 3.06 2.45 -9.79
C ILE A 50 1.66 2.43 -9.18
N ILE A 51 1.60 2.32 -7.85
CA ILE A 51 0.41 2.54 -7.04
C ILE A 51 0.50 3.96 -6.51
N MET A 52 -0.47 4.82 -6.83
CA MET A 52 -0.56 6.17 -6.29
C MET A 52 -1.46 6.18 -5.06
N ASP A 53 -0.85 6.38 -3.90
CA ASP A 53 -1.52 6.59 -2.62
C ASP A 53 -2.10 8.00 -2.53
N ASN A 54 -3.22 8.15 -1.83
CA ASN A 54 -3.96 9.39 -1.69
C ASN A 54 -3.57 10.20 -0.43
N GLY A 55 -2.66 9.69 0.40
CA GLY A 55 -2.13 10.30 1.62
C GLY A 55 -2.97 10.10 2.89
N ALA A 56 -4.02 9.27 2.84
CA ALA A 56 -4.97 9.13 3.95
C ALA A 56 -4.33 8.62 5.23
N TYR A 57 -3.35 7.72 5.15
CA TYR A 57 -2.71 7.19 6.34
C TYR A 57 -1.95 8.26 7.14
N GLU A 58 -1.22 9.15 6.46
CA GLU A 58 -0.44 10.21 7.11
C GLU A 58 -1.30 11.38 7.59
N LEU A 59 -2.37 11.72 6.84
CA LEU A 59 -3.17 12.92 7.05
C LEU A 59 -4.51 12.65 7.75
N GLY A 60 -4.87 11.38 7.96
CA GLY A 60 -6.17 10.93 8.46
C GLY A 60 -7.27 10.87 7.39
N GLN A 61 -7.07 11.56 6.26
CA GLN A 61 -7.94 11.58 5.08
C GLN A 61 -7.09 11.86 3.84
N SER A 62 -7.59 11.50 2.65
CA SER A 62 -6.92 11.81 1.39
C SER A 62 -6.62 13.30 1.24
N ILE A 63 -5.62 13.64 0.42
CA ILE A 63 -5.40 15.02 -0.04
C ILE A 63 -6.61 15.56 -0.81
N ASP A 64 -6.60 16.87 -1.08
CA ASP A 64 -7.59 17.53 -1.93
C ASP A 64 -7.78 16.81 -3.28
N ILE A 65 -9.04 16.61 -3.67
CA ILE A 65 -9.42 15.82 -4.85
C ILE A 65 -8.88 16.42 -6.15
N ASP A 66 -8.90 17.75 -6.33
CA ASP A 66 -8.37 18.37 -7.55
C ASP A 66 -6.87 18.17 -7.66
N SER A 67 -6.17 18.34 -6.54
CA SER A 67 -4.72 18.10 -6.45
C SER A 67 -4.38 16.63 -6.73
N TYR A 68 -5.21 15.71 -6.23
CA TYR A 68 -5.05 14.27 -6.46
C TYR A 68 -5.30 13.89 -7.93
N ILE A 69 -6.39 14.36 -8.53
CA ILE A 69 -6.71 14.15 -9.95
C ILE A 69 -5.59 14.68 -10.83
N LYS A 70 -5.07 15.88 -10.54
CA LYS A 70 -3.93 16.45 -11.26
C LYS A 70 -2.70 15.53 -11.18
N ALA A 71 -2.37 15.02 -10.00
CA ALA A 71 -1.25 14.09 -9.84
C ALA A 71 -1.45 12.80 -10.66
N ILE A 72 -2.67 12.23 -10.65
CA ILE A 72 -3.02 11.05 -11.45
C ILE A 72 -2.89 11.35 -12.94
N LEU A 73 -3.37 12.49 -13.43
CA LEU A 73 -3.29 12.86 -14.84
C LEU A 73 -1.85 13.11 -15.30
N GLU A 74 -1.02 13.70 -14.44
CA GLU A 74 0.38 13.99 -14.78
C GLU A 74 1.29 12.75 -14.72
N LEU A 75 1.05 11.84 -13.79
CA LEU A 75 1.84 10.62 -13.66
C LEU A 75 1.27 9.46 -14.49
N GLU A 76 -0.05 9.38 -14.63
CA GLU A 76 -0.86 8.23 -15.08
C GLU A 76 -0.33 6.91 -14.45
N PRO A 77 -0.55 6.70 -13.14
CA PRO A 77 -0.08 5.52 -12.43
C PRO A 77 -0.79 4.25 -12.94
N SER A 78 -0.21 3.08 -12.69
CA SER A 78 -0.86 1.80 -13.01
C SER A 78 -2.13 1.61 -12.18
N ILE A 79 -2.08 2.04 -10.92
CA ILE A 79 -3.17 1.94 -9.96
C ILE A 79 -3.28 3.27 -9.19
N ALA A 80 -4.48 3.80 -9.03
CA ALA A 80 -4.75 4.95 -8.16
C ALA A 80 -5.71 4.53 -7.04
N ILE A 81 -5.37 4.91 -5.80
CA ILE A 81 -6.20 4.63 -4.62
C ILE A 81 -7.33 5.66 -4.55
N VAL A 82 -8.57 5.19 -4.55
CA VAL A 82 -9.74 6.07 -4.42
C VAL A 82 -9.67 6.80 -3.07
N PRO A 83 -9.95 8.13 -3.02
CA PRO A 83 -10.00 8.90 -1.79
C PRO A 83 -10.76 8.21 -0.64
N ASP A 84 -10.13 8.13 0.53
CA ASP A 84 -10.69 7.53 1.74
C ASP A 84 -10.37 8.32 3.01
N VAL A 85 -11.07 7.99 4.10
CA VAL A 85 -10.87 8.56 5.43
C VAL A 85 -10.64 7.42 6.42
N ILE A 86 -9.49 7.47 7.10
CA ILE A 86 -9.07 6.42 8.03
C ILE A 86 -10.15 6.19 9.09
N MET A 87 -10.62 4.94 9.20
CA MET A 87 -11.61 4.51 10.18
C MET A 87 -13.02 5.12 10.02
N ASN A 88 -13.29 5.89 8.96
CA ASN A 88 -14.59 6.50 8.69
C ASN A 88 -15.18 6.04 7.35
N GLY A 89 -16.03 5.01 7.41
CA GLY A 89 -16.65 4.42 6.23
C GLY A 89 -17.67 5.33 5.52
N GLU A 90 -18.38 6.18 6.26
CA GLU A 90 -19.38 7.08 5.67
C GLU A 90 -18.71 8.19 4.83
N GLU A 91 -17.69 8.83 5.40
CA GLU A 91 -16.91 9.86 4.71
C GLU A 91 -16.09 9.26 3.56
N THR A 92 -15.56 8.04 3.72
CA THR A 92 -14.88 7.31 2.64
C THR A 92 -15.79 7.12 1.42
N VAL A 93 -17.03 6.66 1.62
CA VAL A 93 -17.99 6.50 0.51
C VAL A 93 -18.34 7.85 -0.12
N ALA A 94 -18.49 8.91 0.67
CA ALA A 94 -18.80 10.24 0.17
C ALA A 94 -17.65 10.82 -0.69
N LEU A 95 -16.40 10.71 -0.22
CA LEU A 95 -15.21 11.13 -0.96
C LEU A 95 -15.00 10.30 -2.23
N ALA A 96 -15.19 8.99 -2.15
CA ALA A 96 -15.11 8.11 -3.31
C ALA A 96 -16.13 8.51 -4.39
N ASN A 97 -17.38 8.80 -3.99
CA ASN A 97 -18.41 9.26 -4.92
C ASN A 97 -18.05 10.60 -5.57
N ASP A 98 -17.64 11.60 -4.78
CA ASP A 98 -17.23 12.92 -5.31
C ASP A 98 -16.05 12.79 -6.29
N PHE A 99 -15.06 11.96 -5.95
CA PHE A 99 -13.92 11.67 -6.82
C PHE A 99 -14.34 11.06 -8.15
N LEU A 100 -15.21 10.04 -8.14
CA LEU A 100 -15.69 9.38 -9.36
C LEU A 100 -16.53 10.31 -10.24
N GLU A 101 -17.36 11.18 -9.63
CA GLU A 101 -18.15 12.17 -10.37
C GLU A 101 -17.26 13.23 -11.04
N ARG A 102 -16.18 13.64 -10.36
CA ARG A 102 -15.23 14.66 -10.85
C ARG A 102 -14.17 14.11 -11.79
N PHE A 103 -13.96 12.80 -11.78
CA PHE A 103 -12.94 12.12 -12.57
C PHE A 103 -13.51 10.99 -13.44
N PRO A 104 -14.43 11.31 -14.39
CA PRO A 104 -15.10 10.29 -15.20
C PRO A 104 -14.14 9.61 -16.20
N ASP A 105 -13.12 10.33 -16.67
CA ASP A 105 -12.19 9.87 -17.69
C ASP A 105 -10.83 9.50 -17.09
N LEU A 106 -10.76 8.30 -16.51
CA LEU A 106 -9.51 7.71 -16.05
C LEU A 106 -8.51 7.55 -17.20
N PRO A 107 -7.19 7.75 -16.96
CA PRO A 107 -6.20 7.38 -17.95
C PRO A 107 -6.36 5.90 -18.33
N LYS A 108 -6.23 5.60 -19.62
CA LYS A 108 -6.55 4.29 -20.21
C LYS A 108 -5.94 3.08 -19.48
N TRP A 109 -4.78 3.27 -18.85
CA TRP A 109 -4.00 2.21 -18.21
C TRP A 109 -4.02 2.28 -16.68
N THR A 110 -4.82 3.18 -16.09
CA THR A 110 -4.96 3.33 -14.65
C THR A 110 -6.16 2.54 -14.16
N SER A 111 -5.94 1.63 -13.22
CA SER A 111 -7.00 0.96 -12.46
C SER A 111 -7.28 1.71 -11.16
N LEU A 112 -8.51 1.65 -10.65
CA LEU A 112 -8.85 2.17 -9.34
C LEU A 112 -8.79 1.08 -8.26
N MET A 113 -8.26 1.46 -7.10
CA MET A 113 -8.26 0.65 -5.88
C MET A 113 -9.17 1.27 -4.84
N ALA A 114 -10.21 0.55 -4.41
CA ALA A 114 -11.05 0.97 -3.30
C ALA A 114 -10.51 0.45 -1.97
N VAL A 115 -10.62 1.25 -0.91
CA VAL A 115 -10.12 0.91 0.44
C VAL A 115 -11.28 1.05 1.42
N PRO A 116 -11.95 -0.05 1.81
CA PRO A 116 -13.01 0.04 2.80
C PRO A 116 -12.44 0.46 4.16
N GLN A 117 -13.17 1.35 4.83
CA GLN A 117 -12.79 1.94 6.12
C GLN A 117 -13.94 1.81 7.12
N GLY A 118 -13.63 1.82 8.42
CA GLY A 118 -14.66 1.85 9.46
C GLY A 118 -14.11 1.57 10.84
N SER A 119 -14.73 2.15 11.87
CA SER A 119 -14.27 2.04 13.26
C SER A 119 -14.60 0.68 13.92
N THR A 120 -15.41 -0.14 13.27
CA THR A 120 -15.74 -1.53 13.66
C THR A 120 -15.84 -2.39 12.41
N HIS A 121 -15.80 -3.72 12.56
CA HIS A 121 -15.95 -4.64 11.44
C HIS A 121 -17.27 -4.45 10.69
N GLU A 122 -18.36 -4.15 11.39
CA GLU A 122 -19.68 -3.92 10.79
C GLU A 122 -19.67 -2.66 9.93
N LYS A 123 -19.10 -1.55 10.43
CA LYS A 123 -18.95 -0.30 9.66
C LYS A 123 -18.02 -0.47 8.47
N TRP A 124 -16.94 -1.23 8.64
CA TRP A 124 -16.03 -1.58 7.56
C TRP A 124 -16.75 -2.38 6.46
N THR A 125 -17.60 -3.33 6.86
CA THR A 125 -18.40 -4.15 5.94
C THR A 125 -19.48 -3.32 5.22
N ASP A 126 -20.13 -2.39 5.92
CA ASP A 126 -21.05 -1.44 5.30
C ASP A 126 -20.34 -0.58 4.24
N CYS A 127 -19.16 -0.04 4.58
CA CYS A 127 -18.33 0.73 3.65
C CYS A 127 -17.97 -0.10 2.41
N LEU A 128 -17.53 -1.35 2.60
CA LEU A 128 -17.24 -2.29 1.51
C LEU A 128 -18.43 -2.44 0.55
N HIS A 129 -19.61 -2.77 1.06
CA HIS A 129 -20.79 -2.96 0.23
C HIS A 129 -21.20 -1.68 -0.51
N ARG A 130 -21.10 -0.52 0.16
CA ARG A 130 -21.41 0.76 -0.47
C ARG A 130 -20.41 1.11 -1.57
N LEU A 131 -19.12 0.89 -1.36
CA LEU A 131 -18.10 1.06 -2.40
C LEU A 131 -18.38 0.16 -3.61
N GLN A 132 -18.78 -1.10 -3.39
CA GLN A 132 -19.16 -2.01 -4.49
C GLN A 132 -20.34 -1.51 -5.32
N THR A 133 -21.21 -0.66 -4.76
CA THR A 133 -22.30 -0.01 -5.51
C THR A 133 -21.87 1.22 -6.31
N LEU A 134 -20.72 1.83 -5.98
CA LEU A 134 -20.23 3.03 -6.66
C LEU A 134 -19.50 2.72 -7.97
N GLY A 135 -18.79 1.59 -8.04
CA GLY A 135 -18.03 1.25 -9.24
C GLY A 135 -17.46 -0.17 -9.24
N ASP A 136 -17.07 -0.61 -10.44
CA ASP A 136 -16.49 -1.93 -10.68
C ASP A 136 -14.99 -1.93 -10.38
N PHE A 137 -14.64 -1.90 -9.10
CA PHE A 137 -13.24 -1.90 -8.66
C PHE A 137 -12.57 -3.27 -8.83
N LEU A 138 -11.52 -3.31 -9.64
CA LEU A 138 -10.67 -4.50 -9.81
C LEU A 138 -9.62 -4.67 -8.71
N TRP A 139 -9.30 -3.57 -8.01
CA TRP A 139 -8.33 -3.57 -6.92
C TRP A 139 -9.00 -3.20 -5.59
N TRP A 140 -8.64 -3.94 -4.54
CA TRP A 140 -9.09 -3.69 -3.18
C TRP A 140 -7.90 -3.59 -2.24
N GLY A 141 -7.81 -2.47 -1.52
CA GLY A 141 -6.80 -2.26 -0.49
C GLY A 141 -7.31 -2.78 0.85
N LEU A 142 -6.48 -3.56 1.54
CA LEU A 142 -6.75 -4.01 2.91
C LEU A 142 -5.76 -3.33 3.86
N PRO A 143 -6.17 -2.29 4.60
CA PRO A 143 -5.28 -1.50 5.44
C PRO A 143 -4.88 -2.24 6.72
N LYS A 144 -3.68 -1.94 7.24
CA LYS A 144 -3.19 -2.47 8.52
C LYS A 144 -4.09 -2.20 9.72
N VAL A 145 -4.89 -1.15 9.66
CA VAL A 145 -5.88 -0.86 10.71
C VAL A 145 -7.00 -1.90 10.80
N CYS A 146 -7.13 -2.82 9.81
CA CYS A 146 -8.03 -3.97 9.89
C CYS A 146 -7.83 -4.78 11.19
N HIS A 147 -6.61 -4.82 11.74
CA HIS A 147 -6.32 -5.48 13.02
C HIS A 147 -6.99 -4.84 14.24
N LEU A 148 -7.32 -3.55 14.17
CA LEU A 148 -7.99 -2.82 15.26
C LEU A 148 -9.52 -2.98 15.20
N VAL A 149 -10.06 -3.29 14.03
CA VAL A 149 -11.52 -3.21 13.77
C VAL A 149 -12.15 -4.58 13.56
N SER A 150 -11.39 -5.55 13.05
CA SER A 150 -11.87 -6.90 12.73
C SER A 150 -11.24 -7.93 13.67
N PRO A 151 -12.01 -8.68 14.46
CA PRO A 151 -11.48 -9.84 15.19
C PRO A 151 -10.93 -10.87 14.20
N GLY A 152 -9.63 -11.15 14.22
CA GLY A 152 -8.93 -11.92 13.15
C GLY A 152 -8.22 -11.04 12.11
N GLY A 153 -8.26 -9.72 12.31
CA GLY A 153 -7.52 -8.71 11.56
C GLY A 153 -7.77 -8.74 10.05
N ARG A 154 -6.68 -8.56 9.30
CA ARG A 154 -6.74 -8.46 7.84
C ARG A 154 -7.24 -9.74 7.17
N LEU A 155 -6.98 -10.93 7.73
CA LEU A 155 -7.49 -12.20 7.19
C LEU A 155 -9.02 -12.25 7.22
N ARG A 156 -9.65 -11.76 8.30
CA ARG A 156 -11.11 -11.67 8.35
C ARG A 156 -11.64 -10.65 7.35
N ALA A 157 -11.01 -9.48 7.24
CA ALA A 157 -11.40 -8.47 6.25
C ALA A 157 -11.30 -9.00 4.82
N TYR A 158 -10.23 -9.74 4.50
CA TYR A 158 -10.08 -10.46 3.24
C TYR A 158 -11.21 -11.46 3.02
N GLN A 159 -11.53 -12.30 4.00
CA GLN A 159 -12.60 -13.28 3.88
C GLN A 159 -13.95 -12.60 3.61
N THR A 160 -14.28 -11.53 4.36
CA THR A 160 -15.49 -10.73 4.13
C THR A 160 -15.54 -10.15 2.72
N LEU A 161 -14.42 -9.60 2.22
CA LEU A 161 -14.34 -9.12 0.83
C LEU A 161 -14.63 -10.25 -0.16
N ILE A 162 -13.92 -11.38 -0.06
CA ILE A 162 -14.09 -12.49 -1.01
C ILE A 162 -15.50 -13.07 -0.99
N ASP A 163 -16.10 -13.21 0.19
CA ASP A 163 -17.46 -13.75 0.34
C ASP A 163 -18.51 -12.82 -0.26
N SER A 164 -18.26 -11.49 -0.27
CA SER A 164 -19.14 -10.51 -0.91
C SER A 164 -19.02 -10.50 -2.45
N ILE A 165 -17.92 -11.00 -3.02
CA ILE A 165 -17.69 -11.02 -4.47
C ILE A 165 -18.20 -12.34 -5.09
N PRO A 166 -19.01 -12.29 -6.17
CA PRO A 166 -19.46 -13.48 -6.89
C PRO A 166 -18.29 -14.35 -7.36
N SER A 167 -18.41 -15.68 -7.22
CA SER A 167 -17.29 -16.62 -7.51
C SER A 167 -16.65 -16.45 -8.89
N ARG A 168 -17.44 -16.08 -9.91
CA ARG A 168 -16.98 -15.86 -11.29
C ARG A 168 -16.09 -14.61 -11.46
N GLU A 169 -16.17 -13.65 -10.54
CA GLU A 169 -15.42 -12.38 -10.57
C GLU A 169 -14.16 -12.44 -9.68
N ARG A 170 -14.05 -13.45 -8.80
CA ARG A 170 -12.91 -13.62 -7.89
C ARG A 170 -11.58 -13.89 -8.59
N GLU A 171 -11.60 -14.36 -9.84
CA GLU A 171 -10.38 -14.68 -10.59
C GLU A 171 -9.64 -13.43 -11.09
N ILE A 172 -10.38 -12.35 -11.36
CA ILE A 172 -9.84 -11.07 -11.85
C ILE A 172 -9.63 -10.05 -10.73
N LEU A 173 -10.10 -10.36 -9.52
CA LEU A 173 -9.96 -9.53 -8.33
C LEU A 173 -8.49 -9.46 -7.88
N ASN A 174 -8.03 -8.25 -7.59
CA ASN A 174 -6.70 -8.01 -7.06
C ASN A 174 -6.81 -7.39 -5.67
N VAL A 175 -5.99 -7.88 -4.75
CA VAL A 175 -5.88 -7.38 -3.38
C VAL A 175 -4.49 -6.84 -3.17
N HIS A 176 -4.43 -5.64 -2.61
CA HIS A 176 -3.21 -5.02 -2.12
C HIS A 176 -3.25 -4.91 -0.60
N LEU A 177 -2.16 -5.33 0.05
CA LEU A 177 -2.00 -5.28 1.49
C LEU A 177 -1.37 -3.93 1.86
N LEU A 178 -2.19 -3.01 2.36
CA LEU A 178 -1.79 -1.64 2.66
C LEU A 178 -1.04 -1.56 4.00
N GLY A 179 0.28 -1.43 3.91
CA GLY A 179 1.22 -1.41 5.01
C GLY A 179 1.32 -2.74 5.75
N ILE A 180 2.54 -3.24 5.97
CA ILE A 180 2.80 -4.32 6.94
C ILE A 180 3.10 -3.74 8.31
N TRP A 181 2.62 -4.37 9.39
CA TRP A 181 2.80 -3.83 10.73
C TRP A 181 3.03 -4.89 11.80
N LEU A 182 1.99 -5.56 12.32
CA LEU A 182 2.05 -6.21 13.64
C LEU A 182 3.12 -7.29 13.79
N ASP A 183 3.15 -8.22 12.83
CA ASP A 183 4.12 -9.30 12.75
C ASP A 183 4.51 -9.40 11.28
N PRO A 184 5.56 -8.69 10.84
CA PRO A 184 5.80 -8.49 9.41
C PRO A 184 6.06 -9.78 8.65
N ILE A 185 6.63 -10.77 9.32
CA ILE A 185 6.96 -12.07 8.73
C ILE A 185 5.69 -12.88 8.58
N ARG A 186 4.92 -13.04 9.67
CA ARG A 186 3.69 -13.82 9.65
C ARG A 186 2.63 -13.18 8.76
N GLU A 187 2.48 -11.86 8.82
CA GLU A 187 1.53 -11.10 8.02
C GLU A 187 1.83 -11.22 6.52
N ALA A 188 3.10 -11.29 6.12
CA ALA A 188 3.42 -11.62 4.72
C ALA A 188 3.09 -13.08 4.39
N GLN A 189 3.49 -14.02 5.26
CA GLN A 189 3.32 -15.47 5.06
C GLN A 189 1.85 -15.91 4.96
N ASP A 190 0.97 -15.33 5.78
CA ASP A 190 -0.46 -15.65 5.82
C ASP A 190 -1.15 -15.42 4.46
N PHE A 191 -0.58 -14.58 3.59
CA PHE A 191 -1.16 -14.24 2.28
C PHE A 191 -0.35 -14.76 1.07
N LEU A 192 0.85 -15.34 1.23
CA LEU A 192 1.74 -15.74 0.12
C LEU A 192 1.10 -16.63 -0.95
N ASN A 193 0.16 -17.48 -0.51
CA ASN A 193 -0.49 -18.50 -1.33
C ASN A 193 -1.93 -18.13 -1.71
N ILE A 194 -2.34 -16.89 -1.45
CA ILE A 194 -3.69 -16.40 -1.79
C ILE A 194 -3.65 -15.78 -3.19
N PRO A 195 -4.30 -16.38 -4.21
CA PRO A 195 -4.14 -15.94 -5.60
C PRO A 195 -4.54 -14.50 -5.86
N GLN A 196 -5.53 -13.97 -5.15
CA GLN A 196 -6.03 -12.61 -5.28
C GLN A 196 -5.04 -11.57 -4.75
N VAL A 197 -4.17 -11.94 -3.81
CA VAL A 197 -3.21 -11.00 -3.20
C VAL A 197 -2.04 -10.81 -4.14
N LYS A 198 -1.96 -9.63 -4.74
CA LYS A 198 -0.97 -9.33 -5.78
C LYS A 198 0.22 -8.54 -5.26
N SER A 199 0.00 -7.69 -4.27
CA SER A 199 1.03 -6.79 -3.79
C SER A 199 0.85 -6.37 -2.34
N VAL A 200 1.93 -5.84 -1.77
CA VAL A 200 2.02 -5.30 -0.41
C VAL A 200 2.96 -4.11 -0.43
N ASP A 201 2.76 -3.12 0.44
CA ASP A 201 3.72 -2.06 0.70
C ASP A 201 4.22 -2.07 2.14
N THR A 202 5.44 -1.58 2.35
CA THR A 202 5.95 -1.36 3.71
C THR A 202 7.17 -0.43 3.75
N ALA A 203 7.27 0.27 4.87
CA ALA A 203 8.43 1.03 5.34
C ALA A 203 9.43 0.19 6.14
N LEU A 204 8.93 -0.89 6.77
CA LEU A 204 9.57 -1.50 7.94
C LEU A 204 11.00 -1.99 7.70
N PRO A 205 11.34 -2.64 6.58
CA PRO A 205 12.71 -3.10 6.35
C PRO A 205 13.72 -1.94 6.30
N VAL A 206 13.30 -0.79 5.74
CA VAL A 206 14.13 0.43 5.69
C VAL A 206 14.26 1.02 7.09
N THR A 207 13.15 1.18 7.80
CA THR A 207 13.17 1.74 9.16
C THR A 207 13.98 0.90 10.13
N LEU A 208 13.83 -0.42 10.10
CA LEU A 208 14.57 -1.33 10.97
C LEU A 208 16.05 -1.40 10.57
N GLY A 209 16.34 -1.33 9.27
CA GLY A 209 17.70 -1.21 8.75
C GLY A 209 18.45 -0.03 9.35
N HIS A 210 17.83 1.15 9.36
CA HIS A 210 18.40 2.36 9.99
C HIS A 210 18.68 2.20 11.48
N LEU A 211 18.00 1.26 12.15
CA LEU A 211 18.17 0.97 13.57
C LEU A 211 19.09 -0.23 13.83
N ALA A 212 19.73 -0.79 12.78
CA ALA A 212 20.48 -2.03 12.84
C ALA A 212 19.69 -3.20 13.44
N ARG A 213 18.40 -3.28 13.09
CA ARG A 213 17.46 -4.32 13.57
C ARG A 213 16.94 -5.16 12.42
N THR A 214 16.48 -6.37 12.75
CA THR A 214 15.81 -7.27 11.81
C THR A 214 14.28 -7.17 11.91
N LEU A 215 13.59 -7.78 10.95
CA LEU A 215 12.13 -7.91 10.96
C LEU A 215 11.60 -8.70 12.16
N GLU A 216 12.34 -9.73 12.60
CA GLU A 216 12.01 -10.54 13.78
C GLU A 216 12.04 -9.72 15.07
N GLU A 217 12.88 -8.70 15.11
CA GLU A 217 13.01 -7.81 16.26
C GLU A 217 11.94 -6.72 16.29
N PHE A 218 11.09 -6.61 15.26
CA PHE A 218 10.05 -5.59 15.21
C PHE A 218 9.09 -5.73 16.41
N GLN A 219 8.79 -4.60 17.04
CA GLN A 219 7.81 -4.50 18.12
C GLN A 219 6.82 -3.39 17.73
N PRO A 220 5.54 -3.71 17.48
CA PRO A 220 4.56 -2.72 17.06
C PRO A 220 4.35 -1.67 18.15
N HIS A 221 4.46 -0.39 17.77
CA HIS A 221 4.17 0.75 18.64
C HIS A 221 3.01 1.58 18.07
N PRO A 222 2.05 2.06 18.90
CA PRO A 222 0.83 2.72 18.45
C PRO A 222 1.03 3.99 17.60
N SER A 223 2.20 4.65 17.68
CA SER A 223 2.52 5.84 16.89
C SER A 223 2.98 5.54 15.45
N GLY A 224 3.09 4.27 15.05
CA GLY A 224 3.72 3.92 13.77
C GLY A 224 5.24 4.17 13.78
N THR A 225 5.88 3.90 12.66
CA THR A 225 7.29 4.21 12.41
C THR A 225 7.38 5.56 11.71
N ASP A 226 7.80 6.61 12.42
CA ASP A 226 8.03 7.93 11.83
C ASP A 226 9.17 7.88 10.81
N PHE A 227 8.90 8.37 9.60
CA PHE A 227 9.83 8.42 8.46
C PHE A 227 10.84 9.57 8.52
N HIS A 228 10.92 10.28 9.65
CA HIS A 228 11.74 11.48 9.75
C HIS A 228 13.23 11.13 9.69
N VAL A 229 13.78 11.32 8.48
CA VAL A 229 15.18 11.56 8.10
C VAL A 229 16.18 11.14 9.18
N ILE A 230 16.35 9.82 9.30
CA ILE A 230 17.52 9.25 9.94
C ILE A 230 18.52 9.05 8.80
N GLU A 231 19.70 9.67 8.92
CA GLU A 231 20.84 9.32 8.07
C GLU A 231 21.06 7.82 8.19
N ASP A 232 21.17 7.11 7.05
CA ASP A 232 21.39 5.68 7.11
C ASP A 232 22.83 5.37 7.50
N VAL A 233 23.04 5.12 8.79
CA VAL A 233 24.34 4.76 9.37
C VAL A 233 24.72 3.31 9.05
N PHE A 234 23.76 2.47 8.62
CA PHE A 234 23.97 1.04 8.35
C PHE A 234 23.51 0.64 6.93
N PRO A 235 24.03 1.28 5.88
CA PRO A 235 23.40 1.26 4.57
C PRO A 235 23.51 -0.08 3.81
N ASP A 236 24.46 -0.94 4.18
CA ASP A 236 24.55 -2.31 3.67
C ASP A 236 23.60 -3.25 4.42
N TRP A 237 23.44 -3.04 5.73
CA TRP A 237 22.48 -3.78 6.56
C TRP A 237 21.03 -3.45 6.15
N THR A 238 20.72 -2.17 5.94
CA THR A 238 19.41 -1.73 5.45
C THR A 238 19.08 -2.37 4.11
N LEU A 239 20.05 -2.40 3.19
CA LEU A 239 19.90 -3.08 1.90
C LEU A 239 19.58 -4.57 2.08
N GLU A 240 20.29 -5.26 2.97
CA GLU A 240 20.04 -6.67 3.30
C GLU A 240 18.62 -6.89 3.84
N GLN A 241 18.16 -6.08 4.78
CA GLN A 241 16.81 -6.22 5.34
C GLN A 241 15.72 -6.01 4.28
N VAL A 242 15.90 -5.01 3.39
CA VAL A 242 14.98 -4.79 2.26
C VAL A 242 14.95 -6.00 1.33
N GLN A 243 16.12 -6.55 0.97
CA GLN A 243 16.20 -7.74 0.12
C GLN A 243 15.60 -8.99 0.79
N ARG A 244 15.81 -9.18 2.11
CA ARG A 244 15.18 -10.26 2.88
C ARG A 244 13.66 -10.17 2.79
N PHE A 245 13.09 -8.99 2.96
CA PHE A 245 11.64 -8.81 2.88
C PHE A 245 11.09 -9.07 1.46
N ILE A 246 11.75 -8.55 0.43
CA ILE A 246 11.37 -8.82 -0.97
C ILE A 246 11.40 -10.34 -1.25
N THR A 247 12.44 -11.02 -0.80
CA THR A 247 12.60 -12.47 -1.00
C THR A 247 11.52 -13.26 -0.26
N LEU A 248 11.21 -12.87 0.98
CA LEU A 248 10.10 -13.44 1.76
C LEU A 248 8.78 -13.36 0.97
N CYS A 249 8.44 -12.19 0.41
CA CYS A 249 7.20 -12.00 -0.36
C CYS A 249 7.19 -12.78 -1.70
N LYS A 250 8.36 -13.14 -2.22
CA LYS A 250 8.49 -14.02 -3.38
C LYS A 250 8.28 -15.51 -3.07
N ASN A 251 8.26 -15.87 -1.78
CA ASN A 251 8.30 -17.26 -1.31
C ASN A 251 9.55 -18.00 -1.83
N GLU A 252 10.64 -17.26 -1.95
CA GLU A 252 11.96 -17.78 -2.32
C GLU A 252 12.76 -18.01 -1.02
N GLU A 253 13.71 -18.95 -1.02
CA GLU A 253 14.61 -19.11 0.11
C GLU A 253 15.41 -17.82 0.30
N VAL A 254 15.40 -17.27 1.52
CA VAL A 254 16.24 -16.13 1.89
C VAL A 254 17.70 -16.56 1.73
N PRO A 255 18.52 -15.87 0.92
CA PRO A 255 19.93 -16.21 0.80
C PRO A 255 20.58 -16.25 2.18
N ALA A 256 21.23 -17.37 2.50
CA ALA A 256 22.00 -17.52 3.71
C ALA A 256 23.29 -16.68 3.62
N SER A 257 23.19 -15.39 3.95
CA SER A 257 24.32 -14.49 4.17
C SER A 257 23.91 -13.49 5.24
N ALA A 258 24.58 -13.30 6.38
CA ALA A 258 25.67 -14.02 7.01
C ALA A 258 25.52 -13.79 8.52
N GLN A 259 25.58 -14.85 9.33
CA GLN A 259 25.96 -14.68 10.74
C GLN A 259 27.42 -14.22 10.73
N MET A 260 27.64 -12.92 10.88
CA MET A 260 28.93 -12.35 11.22
C MET A 260 28.74 -11.22 12.23
#